data_AF-A0A934J634-F1
#
_entry.id   AF-A0A934J634-F1
#
_cell.length_a   1.000
_cell.length_b   1.000
_cell.length_c   1.000
_cell.angle_alpha   90.00
_cell.angle_beta   90.00
_cell.angle_gamma   90.00
#
_symmetry.space_group_name_H-M   'P 1'
#
loop_
_entity.id
_entity.type
_entity.pdbx_description
1 polymer ?
#
loop_
_entity_poly.entity_id
_entity_poly.type
_entity_poly.pdbx_seq_one_letter_code
_entity_poly.pdbx_strand_id
1 'polypeptide(L)'
;MEFVVSTIIAAVTLLFTVIKHIHEKKESRRNTEFEQFRQVIDRVAGRYLDGTLMVDVQQISAVYQLLEFKRFNHISIPVLLHYMNRFAEGDNSSFRIAVEDVYHQLS
;
A
#
# COMPACT_ATOMS: atom_id res chain seq x y z
N MET A 1 28.65 44.14 10.69
CA MET A 1 28.25 43.02 11.56
C MET A 1 26.85 42.51 11.20
N GLU A 2 25.89 43.41 10.97
CA GLU A 2 24.51 43.08 10.57
C GLU A 2 24.41 42.24 9.28
N PHE A 3 25.17 42.57 8.24
CA PHE A 3 25.15 41.83 6.97
C PHE A 3 25.51 40.34 7.11
N VAL A 4 26.51 40.02 7.95
CA VAL A 4 26.95 38.63 8.17
C VAL A 4 25.86 37.84 8.89
N VAL A 5 25.19 38.46 9.86
CA VAL A 5 24.08 37.85 10.61
C VAL A 5 22.89 37.58 9.67
N SER A 6 22.52 38.54 8.82
CA SER A 6 21.42 38.37 7.86
C SER A 6 21.70 37.25 6.84
N THR A 7 22.93 37.13 6.34
CA THR A 7 23.29 36.07 5.40
C THR A 7 23.27 34.69 6.05
N ILE A 8 23.74 34.56 7.30
CA ILE A 8 23.67 33.29 8.03
C ILE A 8 22.23 32.87 8.28
N ILE A 9 21.36 33.80 8.70
CA ILE A 9 19.94 33.52 8.91
C ILE A 9 19.28 33.05 7.60
N ALA A 10 19.52 33.75 6.49
CA ALA A 10 18.97 33.37 5.19
C ALA A 10 19.44 31.96 4.75
N ALA A 11 20.72 31.63 4.95
CA ALA A 11 21.26 30.32 4.62
C ALA A 11 20.63 29.20 5.47
N VAL A 12 20.46 29.43 6.77
CA VAL A 12 19.80 28.47 7.68
C VAL A 12 18.33 28.29 7.30
N THR A 13 17.59 29.37 7.05
CA THR A 13 16.19 29.28 6.62
C THR A 13 16.06 28.51 5.31
N LEU A 14 16.93 28.75 4.33
CA LEU A 14 16.90 28.04 3.04
C LEU A 14 17.16 26.53 3.22
N LEU A 15 18.13 26.16 4.07
CA LEU A 15 18.40 24.75 4.39
C LEU A 15 17.20 24.08 5.08
N PHE A 16 16.60 24.74 6.07
CA PHE A 16 15.41 24.23 6.76
C PHE A 16 14.23 24.04 5.80
N THR A 17 13.98 25.00 4.91
CA THR A 17 12.91 24.91 3.91
C THR A 17 13.13 23.74 2.94
N VAL A 18 14.36 23.55 2.45
CA VAL A 18 14.69 22.43 1.56
C VAL A 18 14.52 21.08 2.26
N ILE A 19 15.03 20.95 3.50
CA ILE A 19 14.90 19.71 4.29
C ILE A 19 13.42 19.41 4.57
N LYS A 20 12.65 20.42 4.96
CA LYS A 20 11.20 20.30 5.20
C LYS A 20 10.47 19.86 3.94
N HIS A 21 10.74 20.48 2.80
CA HIS A 21 10.11 20.13 1.53
C HIS A 21 10.41 18.69 1.10
N ILE A 22 11.65 18.22 1.28
CA ILE A 22 12.04 16.83 1.00
C ILE A 22 11.28 15.86 1.93
N HIS A 23 11.16 16.20 3.22
CA HIS A 23 10.41 15.40 4.18
C HIS A 23 8.93 15.31 3.82
N GLU A 24 8.28 16.45 3.54
CA GLU A 24 6.88 16.52 3.14
C GLU A 24 6.62 15.74 1.85
N LYS A 25 7.51 15.85 0.86
CA LYS A 25 7.40 15.08 -0.38
C LYS A 25 7.54 13.58 -0.15
N LYS A 26 8.46 13.17 0.73
CA LYS A 26 8.65 11.76 1.10
C LYS A 26 7.43 11.23 1.85
N GLU A 27 6.91 12.00 2.81
CA GLU A 27 5.72 11.63 3.58
C GLU A 27 4.47 11.56 2.70
N SER A 28 4.25 12.55 1.84
CA SER A 28 3.17 12.57 0.85
C SER A 28 3.22 11.32 -0.03
N ARG A 29 4.40 10.97 -0.58
CA ARG A 29 4.55 9.75 -1.38
C ARG A 29 4.19 8.49 -0.61
N ARG A 30 4.64 8.36 0.65
CA ARG A 30 4.28 7.20 1.49
C ARG A 30 2.78 7.13 1.73
N ASN A 31 2.13 8.26 1.97
CA ASN A 31 0.69 8.31 2.23
C ASN A 31 -0.09 7.93 0.97
N THR A 32 0.35 8.39 -0.21
CA THR A 32 -0.23 7.97 -1.49
C THR A 32 -0.06 6.48 -1.74
N GLU A 33 1.14 5.93 -1.54
CA GLU A 33 1.40 4.49 -1.70
C GLU A 33 0.56 3.65 -0.73
N PHE A 34 0.39 4.12 0.52
CA PHE A 34 -0.45 3.45 1.50
C PHE A 34 -1.95 3.51 1.15
N GLU A 35 -2.44 4.65 0.66
CA GLU A 35 -3.83 4.78 0.24
C GLU A 35 -4.14 3.90 -0.97
N GLN A 36 -3.22 3.80 -1.93
CA GLN A 36 -3.33 2.86 -3.05
C GLN A 36 -3.37 1.41 -2.55
N PHE A 37 -2.46 1.04 -1.63
CA PHE A 37 -2.47 -0.27 -1.00
C PHE A 37 -3.79 -0.57 -0.29
N ARG A 38 -4.32 0.38 0.48
CA ARG A 38 -5.60 0.26 1.19
C ARG A 38 -6.75 -0.03 0.23
N GLN A 39 -6.80 0.66 -0.91
CA GLN A 39 -7.81 0.44 -1.94
C GLN A 39 -7.70 -0.96 -2.57
N VAL A 40 -6.49 -1.49 -2.77
CA VAL A 40 -6.30 -2.85 -3.26
C VAL A 40 -6.80 -3.88 -2.23
N ILE A 41 -6.50 -3.69 -0.95
CA ILE A 41 -7.00 -4.55 0.13
C ILE A 41 -8.54 -4.53 0.21
N ASP A 42 -9.16 -3.36 0.11
CA ASP A 42 -10.63 -3.23 0.10
C ASP A 42 -11.25 -4.06 -1.06
N ARG A 43 -10.60 -4.05 -2.23
CA ARG A 43 -10.99 -4.84 -3.41
C ARG A 43 -10.76 -6.34 -3.23
N VAL A 44 -9.68 -6.75 -2.58
CA VAL A 44 -9.45 -8.16 -2.19
C VAL A 44 -10.59 -8.66 -1.28
N ALA A 45 -11.13 -7.78 -0.44
CA ALA A 45 -12.29 -8.09 0.39
C ALA A 45 -13.62 -8.17 -0.37
N GLY A 46 -13.61 -7.97 -1.69
CA GLY A 46 -14.77 -8.08 -2.56
C GLY A 46 -15.73 -6.91 -2.50
N ARG A 47 -15.28 -5.77 -1.96
CA ARG A 47 -16.09 -4.56 -1.82
C ARG A 47 -15.43 -3.40 -2.53
N TYR A 48 -16.22 -2.70 -3.34
CA TYR A 48 -15.86 -1.37 -3.78
C TYR A 48 -16.03 -0.37 -2.63
N LEU A 49 -15.42 0.82 -2.78
CA LEU A 49 -15.53 1.92 -1.81
C LEU A 49 -16.98 2.41 -1.61
N ASP A 50 -17.85 2.16 -2.58
CA ASP A 50 -19.29 2.45 -2.52
C ASP A 50 -20.12 1.31 -1.91
N GLY A 51 -19.48 0.21 -1.49
CA GLY A 51 -20.13 -0.95 -0.90
C GLY A 51 -20.69 -1.97 -1.90
N THR A 52 -20.52 -1.75 -3.21
CA THR A 52 -20.95 -2.73 -4.23
C THR A 52 -20.05 -3.97 -4.22
N LEU A 53 -20.64 -5.14 -4.51
CA LEU A 53 -19.92 -6.41 -4.57
C LEU A 53 -19.13 -6.50 -5.87
N MET A 54 -17.85 -6.89 -5.75
CA MET A 54 -16.98 -7.12 -6.91
C MET A 54 -17.23 -8.47 -7.56
N VAL A 55 -17.05 -8.51 -8.89
CA VAL A 55 -17.01 -9.74 -9.68
C VAL A 55 -15.69 -10.47 -9.39
N ASP A 56 -15.69 -11.80 -9.35
CA ASP A 56 -14.54 -12.66 -9.00
C ASP A 56 -13.25 -12.30 -9.74
N VAL A 57 -13.33 -11.96 -11.04
CA VAL A 57 -12.18 -11.57 -11.87
C VAL A 57 -11.47 -10.34 -11.29
N GLN A 58 -12.23 -9.39 -10.75
CA GLN A 58 -11.67 -8.14 -10.22
C GLN A 58 -11.05 -8.37 -8.84
N GLN A 59 -11.62 -9.27 -8.04
CA GLN A 59 -11.01 -9.69 -6.77
C GLN A 59 -9.70 -10.43 -7.03
N ILE A 60 -9.66 -11.35 -8.00
CA ILE A 60 -8.44 -12.06 -8.42
C ILE A 60 -7.37 -11.06 -8.88
N SER A 61 -7.75 -10.09 -9.71
CA SER A 61 -6.81 -9.03 -10.14
C SER A 61 -6.28 -8.22 -8.95
N ALA A 62 -7.12 -7.93 -7.96
CA ALA A 62 -6.69 -7.20 -6.76
C ALA A 62 -5.71 -8.02 -5.92
N VAL A 63 -5.90 -9.34 -5.83
CA VAL A 63 -4.96 -10.25 -5.16
C VAL A 63 -3.58 -10.18 -5.82
N TYR A 64 -3.50 -10.27 -7.15
CA TYR A 64 -2.23 -10.14 -7.87
C TYR A 64 -1.59 -8.75 -7.75
N GLN A 65 -2.38 -7.68 -7.64
CA GLN A 65 -1.86 -6.33 -7.43
C GLN A 65 -1.08 -6.19 -6.11
N LEU A 66 -1.33 -7.04 -5.11
CA LEU A 66 -0.57 -7.02 -3.85
C LEU A 66 0.94 -7.24 -4.06
N LEU A 67 1.35 -7.93 -5.13
CA LEU A 67 2.75 -8.16 -5.49
C LEU A 67 3.51 -6.85 -5.77
N GLU A 68 2.81 -5.79 -6.19
CA GLU A 68 3.41 -4.47 -6.43
C GLU A 68 3.74 -3.74 -5.12
N PHE A 69 3.11 -4.14 -4.01
CA PHE A 69 3.16 -3.47 -2.71
C PHE A 69 4.06 -4.19 -1.71
N LYS A 70 5.25 -4.64 -2.13
CA LYS A 70 6.19 -5.46 -1.32
C LYS A 70 6.49 -4.89 0.08
N ARG A 71 6.50 -3.56 0.21
CA ARG A 71 6.72 -2.87 1.49
C ARG A 71 5.64 -3.20 2.55
N PHE A 72 4.44 -3.57 2.10
CA PHE A 72 3.28 -3.89 2.93
C PHE A 72 3.03 -5.41 3.03
N ASN A 73 4.02 -6.26 2.73
CA ASN A 73 3.89 -7.72 2.87
C ASN A 73 3.50 -8.15 4.29
N HIS A 74 4.02 -7.46 5.30
CA HIS A 74 3.66 -7.68 6.71
C HIS A 74 2.15 -7.51 7.01
N ILE A 75 1.40 -6.82 6.14
CA ILE A 75 -0.06 -6.70 6.21
C ILE A 75 -0.72 -7.67 5.21
N SER A 76 -0.18 -7.75 3.99
CA SER A 76 -0.74 -8.56 2.90
C SER A 76 -0.78 -10.05 3.26
N ILE A 77 0.31 -10.58 3.83
CA ILE A 77 0.45 -12.00 4.19
C ILE A 77 -0.63 -12.43 5.20
N PRO A 78 -0.84 -11.74 6.35
CA PRO A 78 -1.94 -12.06 7.25
C PRO A 78 -3.33 -12.01 6.61
N VAL A 79 -3.58 -11.05 5.70
CA VAL A 79 -4.85 -10.93 5.00
C VAL A 79 -5.06 -12.13 4.08
N LEU A 80 -4.07 -12.50 3.27
CA LEU A 80 -4.13 -13.67 2.40
C LEU A 80 -4.33 -14.95 3.22
N LEU A 81 -3.61 -15.09 4.34
CA LEU A 81 -3.76 -16.23 5.25
C LEU A 81 -5.18 -16.33 5.85
N HIS A 82 -5.79 -15.19 6.19
CA HIS A 82 -7.19 -15.16 6.62
C HIS A 82 -8.13 -15.73 5.56
N TYR A 83 -7.94 -15.38 4.28
CA TYR A 83 -8.74 -15.93 3.18
C TYR A 83 -8.47 -17.42 2.94
N MET A 84 -7.20 -17.83 2.94
CA MET A 84 -6.82 -19.25 2.82
C MET A 84 -7.53 -20.13 3.84
N ASN A 85 -7.59 -19.68 5.09
CA ASN A 85 -8.23 -20.41 6.19
C ASN A 85 -9.77 -20.41 6.11
N ARG A 86 -10.37 -19.58 5.24
CA ARG A 86 -11.81 -19.41 5.14
C ARG A 86 -12.43 -20.29 4.05
N PHE A 87 -11.62 -20.77 3.10
CA PHE A 87 -12.08 -21.68 2.06
C PHE A 87 -12.40 -23.06 2.67
N ALA A 88 -13.46 -23.69 2.15
CA ALA A 88 -13.80 -25.05 2.54
C ALA A 88 -12.75 -26.04 2.00
N GLU A 89 -12.56 -27.17 2.68
CA GLU A 89 -11.74 -28.26 2.15
C GLU A 89 -12.24 -28.69 0.76
N GLY A 90 -11.34 -28.68 -0.22
CA GLY A 90 -11.67 -29.01 -1.61
C GLY A 90 -12.26 -27.88 -2.46
N ASP A 91 -12.35 -26.65 -1.94
CA ASP A 91 -12.70 -25.48 -2.75
C ASP A 91 -11.63 -25.27 -3.84
N ASN A 92 -12.02 -25.25 -5.12
CA ASN A 92 -11.09 -25.01 -6.24
C ASN A 92 -11.44 -23.72 -6.98
N SER A 93 -12.02 -22.74 -6.27
CA SER A 93 -12.32 -21.43 -6.85
C SER A 93 -11.04 -20.75 -7.36
N SER A 94 -11.15 -20.07 -8.50
CA SER A 94 -10.05 -19.31 -9.08
C SER A 94 -9.51 -18.24 -8.12
N PHE A 95 -10.37 -17.72 -7.24
CA PHE A 95 -9.98 -16.78 -6.20
C PHE A 95 -9.06 -17.43 -5.16
N ARG A 96 -9.40 -18.62 -4.67
CA ARG A 96 -8.52 -19.37 -3.76
C ARG A 96 -7.15 -19.62 -4.38
N ILE A 97 -7.10 -20.10 -5.62
CA ILE A 97 -5.84 -20.38 -6.34
C ILE A 97 -4.98 -19.11 -6.42
N ALA A 98 -5.58 -17.96 -6.74
CA ALA A 98 -4.87 -16.70 -6.77
C ALA A 98 -4.34 -16.27 -5.39
N VAL A 99 -5.13 -16.46 -4.33
CA VAL A 99 -4.71 -16.15 -2.95
C VAL A 99 -3.52 -17.01 -2.54
N GLU A 100 -3.56 -18.32 -2.81
CA GLU A 100 -2.48 -19.27 -2.50
C GLU A 100 -1.19 -18.92 -3.27
N ASP A 101 -1.31 -18.69 -4.58
CA ASP A 101 -0.17 -18.32 -5.44
C ASP A 101 0.51 -17.03 -4.96
N VAL A 102 -0.27 -15.97 -4.74
CA VAL A 102 0.27 -14.69 -4.26
C VAL A 102 0.86 -14.83 -2.85
N TYR A 103 0.24 -15.59 -1.96
CA TYR A 103 0.78 -15.85 -0.63
C TYR A 103 2.18 -16.48 -0.70
N HIS A 104 2.37 -17.48 -1.56
CA HIS A 104 3.67 -18.11 -1.76
C HIS A 104 4.73 -17.19 -2.37
N GLN A 105 4.32 -16.24 -3.21
CA GLN A 105 5.25 -15.27 -3.81
C GLN A 105 5.66 -14.15 -2.83
N LEU A 106 4.84 -13.84 -1.83
CA LEU A 106 5.10 -12.79 -0.84
C LEU A 106 5.86 -13.27 0.41
N SER A 107 5.78 -14.57 0.71
CA SER A 107 6.38 -15.22 1.89
C SER A 107 7.83 -15.61 1.66
#